data_AF-A1IV29-F1
#
_entry.id   AF-A1IV29-F1
#
_cell.length_a   1.000
_cell.length_b   1.000
_cell.length_c   1.000
_cell.angle_alpha   90.00
_cell.angle_beta   90.00
_cell.angle_gamma   90.00
#
_symmetry.space_group_name_H-M   'P 1'
#
loop_
_entity.id
_entity.type
_entity.pdbx_description
1 polymer ?
#
loop_
_entity_poly.entity_id
_entity_poly.type
_entity_poly.pdbx_seq_one_letter_code
_entity_poly.pdbx_strand_id
1 'polypeptide(L)'
;DDVLHEFSTIKGVVEDVTQIILNVKKISLKLDGPEDEEENLEIDVIGPADVTAGDIQGDSDVTVLNPDLHIATVAEGATFHMRLTANKGRGYVSAVEN
;
A
#
# COMPACT_ATOMS: atom_id res chain seq x y z
N ASP A 1 -8.05 4.38 11.27
CA ASP A 1 -7.53 5.58 11.95
C ASP A 1 -6.97 5.22 13.33
N ASP A 2 -5.99 4.31 13.39
CA ASP A 2 -5.47 3.75 14.68
C ASP A 2 -3.93 3.56 14.67
N VAL A 3 -3.23 4.23 13.76
CA VAL A 3 -1.76 4.17 13.65
C VAL A 3 -1.18 5.55 13.89
N LEU A 4 -0.51 5.72 15.02
CA LEU A 4 0.01 7.03 15.46
C LEU A 4 1.36 7.39 14.79
N HIS A 5 2.15 6.38 14.41
CA HIS A 5 3.49 6.57 13.83
C HIS A 5 4.01 5.25 13.20
N GLU A 6 5.02 5.39 12.34
CA GLU A 6 5.63 4.33 11.50
C GLU A 6 6.23 3.13 12.26
N PHE A 7 6.43 3.26 13.57
CA PHE A 7 6.99 2.22 14.45
C PHE A 7 5.93 1.48 15.29
N SER A 8 4.65 1.63 14.94
CA SER A 8 3.54 1.01 15.65
C SER A 8 3.20 -0.38 15.11
N THR A 9 2.42 -1.13 15.89
CA THR A 9 1.77 -2.37 15.45
C THR A 9 0.28 -2.13 15.25
N ILE A 10 -0.33 -2.79 14.26
CA ILE A 10 -1.78 -2.74 14.02
C ILE A 10 -2.43 -3.95 14.67
N LYS A 11 -3.43 -3.74 15.54
CA LYS A 11 -4.11 -4.84 16.21
C LYS A 11 -4.82 -5.73 15.19
N GLY A 12 -4.49 -7.02 15.18
CA GLY A 12 -5.09 -7.99 14.26
C GLY A 12 -4.42 -8.08 12.90
N VAL A 13 -3.26 -7.44 12.72
CA VAL A 13 -2.36 -7.65 11.58
C VAL A 13 -1.07 -8.29 12.10
N VAL A 14 -0.52 -9.25 11.35
CA VAL A 14 0.67 -10.00 11.78
C VAL A 14 1.94 -9.14 11.66
N GLU A 15 2.04 -8.35 10.59
CA GLU A 15 3.12 -7.43 10.32
C GLU A 15 3.00 -6.10 11.10
N ASP A 16 4.15 -5.55 11.49
CA ASP A 16 4.23 -4.18 11.99
C ASP A 16 4.23 -3.15 10.83
N VAL A 17 4.02 -1.88 11.17
CA VAL A 17 3.91 -0.81 10.17
C VAL A 17 5.18 -0.65 9.34
N THR A 18 6.37 -0.86 9.91
CA THR A 18 7.63 -0.80 9.14
C THR A 18 7.70 -1.92 8.11
N GLN A 19 7.31 -3.14 8.48
CA GLN A 19 7.27 -4.26 7.56
C GLN A 19 6.26 -4.02 6.42
N ILE A 20 5.10 -3.45 6.72
CA ILE A 20 4.10 -3.06 5.71
C ILE A 20 4.68 -2.00 4.76
N ILE A 21 5.33 -0.95 5.28
CA ILE A 21 6.00 0.07 4.46
C ILE A 21 7.06 -0.56 3.54
N LEU A 22 7.85 -1.50 4.05
CA LEU A 22 8.87 -2.20 3.26
C LEU A 22 8.26 -3.10 2.17
N ASN A 23 7.10 -3.70 2.41
CA ASN A 23 6.38 -4.48 1.42
C ASN A 23 5.77 -3.58 0.35
N VAL A 24 5.13 -2.47 0.74
CA VAL A 24 4.58 -1.46 -0.17
C VAL A 24 5.65 -0.89 -1.10
N LYS A 25 6.87 -0.61 -0.60
CA LYS A 25 7.98 -0.12 -1.43
C LYS A 25 8.44 -1.10 -2.53
N LYS A 26 8.04 -2.38 -2.47
CA LYS A 26 8.34 -3.39 -3.50
C LYS A 26 7.26 -3.46 -4.57
N ILE A 27 6.13 -2.76 -4.42
CA ILE A 27 5.08 -2.73 -5.41
C ILE A 27 5.62 -2.07 -6.67
N SER A 28 5.40 -2.72 -7.81
CA SER A 28 5.75 -2.19 -9.12
C SER A 28 4.48 -1.69 -9.79
N LEU A 29 4.36 -0.36 -9.90
CA LEU A 29 3.22 0.30 -10.53
C LEU A 29 3.60 0.80 -11.92
N LYS A 30 2.67 0.65 -12.87
CA LYS A 30 2.66 1.38 -14.12
C LYS A 30 1.52 2.39 -14.05
N LEU A 31 1.88 3.66 -14.16
CA LEU A 31 0.94 4.78 -14.21
C LEU A 31 0.84 5.24 -15.67
N ASP A 32 -0.36 5.30 -16.24
CA ASP A 32 -0.61 5.71 -17.63
C ASP A 32 -1.08 7.17 -17.74
N GLY A 33 -1.47 7.81 -16.63
CA GLY A 33 -1.91 9.21 -16.55
C GLY A 33 -0.82 10.28 -16.80
N PRO A 34 -1.13 11.58 -16.66
CA PRO A 34 -0.18 12.70 -16.76
C PRO A 34 1.02 12.57 -15.81
N GLU A 35 2.16 13.22 -16.10
CA GLU A 35 3.33 13.22 -15.19
C GLU A 35 3.09 14.04 -13.90
N ASP A 36 2.26 15.08 -13.96
CA ASP A 36 1.95 15.98 -12.83
C ASP A 36 0.67 15.58 -12.07
N GLU A 37 0.09 14.41 -12.37
CA GLU A 37 -1.11 13.92 -11.71
C GLU A 37 -0.77 12.86 -10.65
N GLU A 38 -1.38 13.03 -9.48
CA GLU A 38 -1.22 12.16 -8.34
C GLU A 38 -2.34 11.13 -8.27
N GLU A 39 -1.97 9.85 -8.28
CA GLU A 39 -2.92 8.75 -8.25
C GLU A 39 -3.18 8.30 -6.82
N ASN A 40 -4.45 8.28 -6.43
CA ASN A 40 -4.89 7.83 -5.11
C ASN A 40 -5.26 6.34 -5.18
N LEU A 41 -4.70 5.56 -4.27
CA LEU A 41 -4.92 4.12 -4.17
C LEU A 41 -5.43 3.77 -2.77
N GLU A 42 -6.25 2.74 -2.67
CA GLU A 42 -6.83 2.29 -1.42
C GLU A 42 -6.79 0.76 -1.33
N ILE A 43 -6.56 0.26 -0.12
CA ILE A 43 -6.82 -1.13 0.25
C ILE A 43 -7.79 -1.09 1.42
N ASP A 44 -8.93 -1.77 1.28
CA ASP A 44 -9.90 -1.97 2.35
C ASP A 44 -10.29 -3.45 2.42
N VAL A 45 -9.81 -4.14 3.46
CA VAL A 45 -9.97 -5.59 3.61
C VAL A 45 -10.43 -5.94 5.02
N ILE A 46 -11.36 -6.88 5.12
CA ILE A 46 -11.81 -7.49 6.38
C ILE A 46 -11.27 -8.92 6.45
N GLY A 47 -10.55 -9.24 7.52
CA GLY A 47 -9.95 -10.55 7.72
C GLY A 47 -10.97 -11.64 8.08
N PRO A 48 -10.60 -12.92 7.96
CA PRO A 48 -9.23 -13.39 7.71
C PRO A 48 -8.82 -13.27 6.23
N ALA A 49 -7.69 -12.63 5.95
CA ALA A 49 -7.24 -12.38 4.60
C ALA A 49 -5.71 -12.28 4.51
N ASP A 50 -5.15 -12.78 3.40
CA ASP A 50 -3.79 -12.48 2.96
C ASP A 50 -3.89 -11.31 1.97
N VAL A 51 -3.44 -10.13 2.39
CA VAL A 51 -3.54 -8.91 1.59
C VAL A 51 -2.34 -8.85 0.65
N THR A 52 -2.62 -8.74 -0.64
CA THR A 52 -1.63 -8.68 -1.71
C THR A 52 -1.70 -7.33 -2.43
N ALA A 53 -0.72 -7.05 -3.28
CA ALA A 53 -0.75 -5.87 -4.15
C ALA A 53 -1.90 -5.92 -5.16
N GLY A 54 -2.45 -7.10 -5.45
CA GLY A 54 -3.65 -7.27 -6.28
C GLY A 54 -4.93 -6.73 -5.62
N ASP A 55 -4.95 -6.55 -4.30
CA ASP A 55 -6.09 -5.99 -3.57
C ASP A 55 -6.13 -4.45 -3.61
N ILE A 56 -5.16 -3.81 -4.28
CA ILE A 56 -5.11 -2.37 -4.46
C ILE A 56 -6.24 -1.92 -5.39
N GLN A 57 -7.08 -1.03 -4.88
CA GLN A 57 -8.10 -0.31 -5.62
C GLN A 57 -7.55 1.04 -6.04
N GLY A 58 -7.62 1.38 -7.31
CA GLY A 58 -7.11 2.63 -7.86
C GLY A 58 -7.84 3.03 -9.12
N ASP A 59 -7.49 4.21 -9.65
CA ASP A 59 -8.02 4.71 -10.91
C ASP A 59 -7.58 3.84 -12.11
N SER A 60 -8.28 4.01 -13.23
CA SER A 60 -8.06 3.19 -14.44
C SER A 60 -6.66 3.34 -15.05
N ASP A 61 -5.97 4.41 -14.69
CA ASP A 61 -4.62 4.74 -15.13
C ASP A 61 -3.52 4.05 -14.29
N VAL A 62 -3.88 3.26 -13.29
CA VAL A 62 -2.93 2.50 -12.46
C VAL A 62 -3.01 1.01 -12.75
N THR A 63 -1.85 0.43 -13.09
CA THR A 63 -1.69 -1.02 -13.24
C THR A 63 -0.63 -1.55 -12.26
N VAL A 64 -1.03 -2.50 -11.41
CA VAL A 64 -0.12 -3.26 -10.55
C VAL A 64 0.56 -4.36 -11.38
N LEU A 65 1.90 -4.31 -11.47
CA LEU A 65 2.67 -5.24 -12.30
C LEU A 65 3.03 -6.55 -11.57
N ASN A 66 2.96 -6.57 -10.25
CA ASN A 66 3.25 -7.71 -9.39
C ASN A 66 2.10 -7.96 -8.39
N PRO A 67 0.91 -8.38 -8.87
CA PRO A 67 -0.29 -8.52 -8.03
C PRO A 67 -0.13 -9.53 -6.89
N ASP A 68 0.67 -10.58 -7.06
CA ASP A 68 0.90 -11.61 -6.04
C ASP A 68 1.84 -11.16 -4.90
N LEU A 69 2.33 -9.91 -4.91
CA LEU A 69 3.21 -9.41 -3.86
C LEU A 69 2.44 -9.31 -2.54
N HIS A 70 2.88 -10.06 -1.54
CA HIS A 70 2.32 -10.01 -0.20
C HIS A 70 2.59 -8.66 0.50
N ILE A 71 1.55 -8.10 1.11
CA ILE A 71 1.58 -6.82 1.83
C ILE A 71 1.41 -7.01 3.33
N ALA A 72 0.32 -7.68 3.75
CA ALA A 72 -0.07 -7.84 5.14
C ALA A 72 -0.91 -9.11 5.35
N THR A 73 -0.80 -9.76 6.52
CA THR A 73 -1.76 -10.81 6.94
C THR A 73 -2.75 -10.27 7.98
N VAL A 74 -4.05 -10.37 7.71
CA VAL A 74 -5.13 -9.85 8.57
C VAL A 74 -5.88 -11.00 9.23
N ALA A 75 -6.00 -10.96 10.55
CA ALA A 75 -6.70 -11.96 11.35
C ALA A 75 -8.23 -11.82 11.25
N GLU A 76 -8.94 -12.89 11.61
CA GLU A 76 -10.41 -12.91 11.64
C GLU A 76 -10.98 -11.77 12.52
N GLY A 77 -11.94 -11.02 11.97
CA GLY A 77 -12.60 -9.92 12.68
C GLY A 77 -11.77 -8.64 12.79
N ALA A 78 -10.58 -8.59 12.20
CA ALA A 78 -9.79 -7.38 12.06
C ALA A 78 -10.02 -6.73 10.68
N THR A 79 -9.80 -5.42 10.59
CA THR A 79 -9.92 -4.63 9.36
C THR A 79 -8.58 -4.00 9.04
N PHE A 80 -8.17 -4.06 7.79
CA PHE A 80 -6.99 -3.39 7.28
C PHE A 80 -7.40 -2.36 6.24
N HIS A 81 -7.18 -1.10 6.57
CA HIS A 81 -7.46 0.04 5.69
C HIS A 81 -6.18 0.84 5.49
N MET A 82 -5.80 1.05 4.24
CA MET A 82 -4.60 1.77 3.86
C MET A 82 -4.89 2.65 2.64
N ARG A 83 -4.47 3.91 2.70
CA ARG A 83 -4.44 4.82 1.55
C ARG A 83 -3.01 5.05 1.13
N LEU A 84 -2.76 4.97 -0.17
CA LEU A 84 -1.48 5.21 -0.79
C LEU A 84 -1.65 6.28 -1.85
N THR A 85 -0.54 6.94 -2.12
CA THR A 85 -0.45 8.00 -3.10
C THR A 85 0.71 7.67 -4.03
N ALA A 86 0.49 7.69 -5.33
CA ALA A 86 1.49 7.33 -6.33
C ALA A 86 1.71 8.49 -7.31
N ASN A 87 2.97 8.86 -7.49
CA ASN A 87 3.40 9.94 -8.38
C ASN A 87 4.44 9.41 -9.38
N LYS A 88 4.44 9.95 -10.61
CA LYS A 88 5.51 9.67 -11.57
C LYS A 88 6.77 10.46 -11.19
N GLY A 89 7.90 9.78 -11.18
CA GLY A 89 9.20 10.39 -10.88
C GLY A 89 10.35 9.67 -11.56
N ARG A 90 11.53 10.28 -11.52
CA ARG A 90 12.77 9.68 -12.03
C ARG A 90 13.82 9.58 -10.92
N GLY A 91 14.50 8.45 -10.86
CA GLY A 91 15.53 8.20 -9.85
C GLY A 91 14.94 7.75 -8.51
N TYR A 92 15.61 8.12 -7.42
CA TYR A 92 15.19 7.78 -6.05
C TYR A 92 14.95 9.08 -5.29
N VAL A 93 13.80 9.20 -4.63
CA VAL A 93 13.45 10.32 -3.75
C VAL A 93 13.37 9.77 -2.33
N SER A 94 14.02 10.46 -1.39
CA SER A 94 13.99 10.05 0.02
C SER A 94 12.63 10.38 0.65
N ALA A 95 12.24 9.66 1.70
CA ALA A 95 10.97 9.91 2.38
C ALA A 95 10.86 11.32 3.01
N VAL A 96 11.99 12.01 3.23
CA VAL A 96 12.01 13.38 3.78
C VAL A 96 11.69 14.43 2.70
N GLU A 97 11.84 14.07 1.44
CA GLU A 97 11.64 14.94 0.27
C GLU A 97 10.36 14.60 -0.51
N ASN A 98 9.62 13.57 -0.09
CA ASN A 98 8.37 13.11 -0.70
C ASN A 98 7.15 13.75 -0.04
#